data_AF-A0A751ZZ81-F1
#
_entry.id   AF-A0A751ZZ81-F1
#
_cell.length_a   1.000
_cell.length_b   1.000
_cell.length_c   1.000
_cell.angle_alpha   90.00
_cell.angle_beta   90.00
_cell.angle_gamma   90.00
#
_symmetry.space_group_name_H-M   'P 1'
#
loop_
_entity.id
_entity.type
_entity.pdbx_description
1 polymer ?
#
loop_
_entity_poly.entity_id
_entity_poly.type
_entity_poly.pdbx_seq_one_letter_code
_entity_poly.pdbx_strand_id
1 'polypeptide(L)'
;MALYRTGTAAMDAQGVITGTGTKWREPLSLIRTGATIVFLTSPLKLAVISDIVSNTEMKAIQTDGDPVENGNYVILLNDSLTVDGMAQDVAETLRYYQSKETVIEEAIEFFKNFDLKTIQDLVSRAEASAQKTDADRAATEQLKNDTQTIKDAAVTETQQIKDAAVSETQQIKNAAVAETNQIKADTDAIKNQTQQIKDSAVNEITVIKNEALDARDEAENAQLAAEQSKVGADNAKSDAETARDEARQWAQQVNPENLLHKDQNLADVPDKEQAKVNFGLDRIKQNDDSSRLYDPANRRNIVLMDTGVWGVYDDVNKSFVPLGIKQGGTGAENVEGAKINFGIDRLRQTEVETMVYAPGSNSPYRITIRP
;
A
#
# COMPACT_ATOMS: atom_id res chain seq x y z
N MET A 1 41.43 -91.76 -123.62
CA MET A 1 41.05 -90.36 -123.92
C MET A 1 39.91 -90.00 -122.98
N ALA A 2 40.16 -89.13 -122.01
CA ALA A 2 39.17 -88.77 -120.99
C ALA A 2 38.19 -87.74 -121.56
N LEU A 3 36.89 -87.94 -121.27
CA LEU A 3 35.80 -87.07 -121.71
C LEU A 3 35.22 -86.34 -120.50
N TYR A 4 35.17 -85.02 -120.54
CA TYR A 4 34.45 -84.22 -119.54
C TYR A 4 33.01 -84.00 -119.99
N ARG A 5 32.04 -84.28 -119.11
CA ARG A 5 30.59 -84.25 -119.44
C ARG A 5 29.72 -83.59 -118.37
N THR A 6 30.34 -82.95 -117.38
CA THR A 6 29.64 -82.49 -116.20
C THR A 6 28.90 -81.18 -116.50
N GLY A 7 27.59 -81.17 -116.24
CA GLY A 7 26.71 -80.01 -116.46
C GLY A 7 26.15 -79.94 -117.89
N THR A 8 25.37 -78.90 -118.17
CA THR A 8 24.90 -78.54 -119.51
C THR A 8 25.56 -77.25 -119.97
N ALA A 9 25.63 -77.03 -121.28
CA ALA A 9 26.20 -75.80 -121.81
C ALA A 9 25.36 -75.26 -122.97
N ALA A 10 25.24 -73.94 -123.03
CA ALA A 10 24.76 -73.18 -124.17
C ALA A 10 25.93 -72.43 -124.81
N MET A 11 25.81 -72.09 -126.09
CA MET A 11 26.79 -71.25 -126.76
C MET A 11 26.07 -70.16 -127.57
N ASP A 12 26.47 -68.92 -127.38
CA ASP A 12 25.95 -67.80 -128.15
C ASP A 12 26.62 -67.68 -129.54
N ALA A 13 26.13 -66.75 -130.37
CA ALA A 13 26.65 -66.52 -131.72
C ALA A 13 28.06 -65.91 -131.73
N GLN A 14 28.61 -65.51 -130.57
CA GLN A 14 29.94 -64.94 -130.40
C GLN A 14 30.95 -65.96 -129.86
N GLY A 15 30.54 -67.22 -129.67
CA GLY A 15 31.41 -68.29 -129.18
C GLY A 15 31.62 -68.28 -127.66
N VAL A 16 30.82 -67.53 -126.89
CA VAL A 16 30.84 -67.64 -125.44
C VAL A 16 30.00 -68.83 -125.03
N ILE A 17 30.61 -69.73 -124.27
CA ILE A 17 29.97 -70.93 -123.75
C ILE A 17 29.66 -70.71 -122.28
N THR A 18 28.38 -70.77 -121.96
CA THR A 18 27.87 -70.66 -120.61
C THR A 18 27.47 -72.03 -120.11
N GLY A 19 28.18 -72.51 -119.10
CA GLY A 19 27.94 -73.78 -118.45
C GLY A 19 27.02 -73.63 -117.24
N THR A 20 26.04 -74.53 -117.12
CA THR A 20 25.21 -74.68 -115.92
C THR A 20 25.63 -75.97 -115.19
N GLY A 21 26.07 -75.83 -113.94
CA GLY A 21 26.58 -76.97 -113.15
C GLY A 21 27.93 -77.51 -113.61
N THR A 22 28.67 -76.74 -114.41
CA THR A 22 30.01 -77.09 -114.88
C THR A 22 31.07 -76.65 -113.86
N LYS A 23 32.24 -77.30 -113.89
CA LYS A 23 33.37 -77.02 -113.01
C LYS A 23 34.68 -76.97 -113.79
N TRP A 24 34.77 -76.05 -114.75
CA TRP A 24 35.85 -76.06 -115.73
C TRP A 24 37.24 -75.62 -115.21
N ARG A 25 37.31 -74.94 -114.06
CA ARG A 25 38.57 -74.53 -113.40
C ARG A 25 38.87 -75.33 -112.14
N GLU A 26 38.10 -76.38 -111.84
CA GLU A 26 38.40 -77.22 -110.69
C GLU A 26 39.79 -77.84 -110.86
N PRO A 27 40.61 -77.89 -109.79
CA PRO A 27 41.91 -78.56 -109.83
C PRO A 27 41.73 -79.99 -110.36
N LEU A 28 42.64 -80.44 -111.24
CA LEU A 28 42.62 -81.77 -111.88
C LEU A 28 41.51 -82.01 -112.91
N SER A 29 40.73 -81.00 -113.32
CA SER A 29 39.75 -81.13 -114.42
C SER A 29 40.38 -81.43 -115.79
N LEU A 30 41.68 -81.15 -115.95
CA LEU A 30 42.48 -81.35 -117.17
C LEU A 30 41.93 -80.64 -118.42
N ILE A 31 41.00 -79.69 -118.25
CA ILE A 31 40.51 -78.84 -119.33
C ILE A 31 41.52 -77.71 -119.52
N ARG A 32 42.01 -77.54 -120.75
CA ARG A 32 42.97 -76.49 -121.12
C ARG A 32 42.45 -75.71 -122.33
N THR A 33 42.96 -74.50 -122.50
CA THR A 33 42.80 -73.77 -123.76
C THR A 33 43.39 -74.62 -124.89
N GLY A 34 42.65 -74.75 -125.99
CA GLY A 34 42.92 -75.64 -127.12
C GLY A 34 42.11 -76.95 -127.15
N ALA A 35 41.39 -77.31 -126.08
CA ALA A 35 40.54 -78.52 -126.06
C ALA A 35 39.25 -78.37 -126.89
N THR A 36 38.74 -79.46 -127.47
CA THR A 36 37.53 -79.44 -128.32
C THR A 36 36.27 -79.79 -127.52
N ILE A 37 35.21 -78.99 -127.68
CA ILE A 37 33.87 -79.21 -127.13
C ILE A 37 32.87 -79.62 -128.23
N VAL A 38 32.00 -80.58 -127.91
CA VAL A 38 30.97 -81.13 -128.80
C VAL A 38 29.60 -80.95 -128.14
N PHE A 39 28.67 -80.26 -128.80
CA PHE A 39 27.29 -80.09 -128.35
C PHE A 39 26.38 -81.15 -128.96
N LEU A 40 25.59 -81.83 -128.12
CA LEU A 40 24.75 -82.97 -128.48
C LEU A 40 23.36 -82.54 -128.98
N THR A 41 23.33 -81.72 -130.04
CA THR A 41 22.13 -81.27 -130.74
C THR A 41 21.92 -82.04 -132.06
N SER A 42 20.76 -81.91 -132.73
CA SER A 42 20.50 -82.49 -134.06
C SER A 42 20.22 -81.40 -135.08
N PRO A 43 21.14 -81.09 -136.02
CA PRO A 43 22.49 -81.68 -136.20
C PRO A 43 23.51 -81.26 -135.11
N LEU A 44 24.56 -82.07 -134.89
CA LEU A 44 25.61 -81.84 -133.87
C LEU A 44 26.45 -80.60 -134.20
N LYS A 45 26.90 -79.87 -133.16
CA LYS A 45 27.81 -78.70 -133.32
C LYS A 45 29.11 -78.85 -132.52
N LEU A 46 30.20 -78.29 -133.03
CA LEU A 46 31.57 -78.38 -132.46
C LEU A 46 32.18 -76.99 -132.22
N ALA A 47 33.06 -76.86 -131.24
CA ALA A 47 33.90 -75.66 -131.03
C ALA A 47 35.24 -76.00 -130.35
N VAL A 48 36.23 -75.11 -130.44
CA VAL A 48 37.55 -75.27 -129.77
C VAL A 48 37.74 -74.19 -128.72
N ILE A 49 38.04 -74.57 -127.48
CA ILE A 49 38.17 -73.66 -126.34
C ILE A 49 39.38 -72.75 -126.54
N SER A 50 39.17 -71.43 -126.49
CA SER A 50 40.24 -70.43 -126.59
C SER A 50 40.62 -69.84 -125.24
N ASP A 51 39.67 -69.76 -124.30
CA ASP A 51 39.91 -69.25 -122.95
C ASP A 51 38.98 -69.91 -121.93
N ILE A 52 39.46 -70.16 -120.71
CA ILE A 52 38.66 -70.69 -119.61
C ILE A 52 38.58 -69.60 -118.55
N VAL A 53 37.49 -68.85 -118.55
CA VAL A 53 37.30 -67.66 -117.71
C VAL A 53 36.97 -68.08 -116.28
N SER A 54 36.06 -69.03 -116.12
CA SER A 54 35.58 -69.49 -114.81
C SER A 54 35.16 -70.95 -114.83
N ASN A 55 34.61 -71.45 -113.72
CA ASN A 55 34.02 -72.78 -113.67
C ASN A 55 32.82 -72.96 -114.61
N THR A 56 32.16 -71.86 -114.98
CA THR A 56 30.89 -71.82 -115.71
C THR A 56 30.93 -70.97 -116.96
N GLU A 57 32.08 -70.40 -117.32
CA GLU A 57 32.24 -69.60 -118.52
C GLU A 57 33.55 -69.93 -119.21
N MET A 58 33.47 -70.20 -120.52
CA MET A 58 34.61 -70.35 -121.40
C MET A 58 34.30 -69.71 -122.74
N LYS A 59 35.35 -69.37 -123.47
CA LYS A 59 35.24 -68.88 -124.84
C LYS A 59 35.74 -69.95 -125.78
N ALA A 60 35.07 -70.12 -126.89
CA ALA A 60 35.45 -71.06 -127.92
C ALA A 60 35.31 -70.45 -129.31
N ILE A 61 36.10 -70.98 -130.24
CA ILE A 61 36.05 -70.65 -131.65
C ILE A 61 35.07 -71.63 -132.30
N GLN A 62 33.97 -71.10 -132.82
CA GLN A 62 32.83 -71.85 -133.36
C GLN A 62 33.05 -72.24 -134.83
N THR A 63 32.51 -73.38 -135.28
CA THR A 63 32.70 -73.85 -136.66
C THR A 63 31.61 -73.36 -137.63
N ASP A 64 30.34 -73.24 -137.19
CA ASP A 64 29.18 -73.04 -138.08
C ASP A 64 28.30 -71.80 -137.76
N GLY A 65 28.72 -70.95 -136.81
CA GLY A 65 28.14 -69.61 -136.53
C GLY A 65 26.74 -69.53 -135.89
N ASP A 66 25.93 -70.59 -135.94
CA ASP A 66 24.60 -70.57 -135.34
C ASP A 66 24.63 -70.88 -133.83
N PRO A 67 23.91 -70.15 -132.96
CA PRO A 67 23.89 -70.40 -131.52
C PRO A 67 23.39 -71.80 -131.16
N VAL A 68 23.78 -72.29 -129.98
CA VAL A 68 23.38 -73.57 -129.40
C VAL A 68 22.59 -73.31 -128.12
N GLU A 69 21.33 -73.74 -128.11
CA GLU A 69 20.52 -73.73 -126.89
C GLU A 69 21.13 -74.64 -125.82
N ASN A 70 20.86 -74.33 -124.55
CA ASN A 70 21.44 -75.05 -123.43
C ASN A 70 21.10 -76.54 -123.48
N GLY A 71 22.12 -77.39 -123.55
CA GLY A 71 21.96 -78.82 -123.69
C GLY A 71 23.19 -79.60 -123.27
N ASN A 72 23.16 -80.91 -123.52
CA ASN A 72 24.27 -81.79 -123.17
C ASN A 72 25.48 -81.56 -124.09
N TYR A 73 26.68 -81.66 -123.53
CA TYR A 73 27.93 -81.50 -124.27
C TYR A 73 29.02 -82.48 -123.78
N VAL A 74 30.13 -82.53 -124.50
CA VAL A 74 31.33 -83.31 -124.18
C VAL A 74 32.60 -82.49 -124.50
N ILE A 75 33.63 -82.54 -123.65
CA ILE A 75 34.98 -81.98 -123.93
C ILE A 75 36.03 -83.09 -123.95
N LEU A 76 36.98 -83.01 -124.89
CA LEU A 76 38.13 -83.92 -125.04
C LEU A 76 39.38 -83.37 -124.31
N LEU A 77 40.02 -84.14 -123.40
CA LEU A 77 41.13 -83.69 -122.53
C LEU A 77 42.54 -84.16 -123.00
N ASN A 78 43.62 -83.38 -122.72
CA ASN A 78 45.04 -83.70 -122.99
C ASN A 78 45.97 -83.55 -121.75
N ASP A 79 47.12 -84.22 -121.70
CA ASP A 79 48.13 -84.14 -120.61
C ASP A 79 49.55 -83.95 -121.19
N SER A 80 50.36 -83.02 -120.66
CA SER A 80 51.69 -82.69 -121.22
C SER A 80 52.67 -82.07 -120.20
N LEU A 81 53.91 -82.59 -120.13
CA LEU A 81 55.08 -82.18 -119.32
C LEU A 81 56.25 -81.74 -120.24
N THR A 82 56.78 -80.50 -120.15
CA THR A 82 58.09 -80.08 -120.71
C THR A 82 58.78 -78.93 -119.92
N VAL A 83 60.09 -78.75 -120.16
CA VAL A 83 61.14 -78.17 -119.28
C VAL A 83 61.13 -76.63 -119.10
N ASP A 84 60.46 -75.85 -119.96
CA ASP A 84 60.44 -74.37 -119.83
C ASP A 84 59.68 -73.87 -118.60
N GLY A 85 58.76 -74.66 -118.05
CA GLY A 85 57.98 -74.30 -116.86
C GLY A 85 58.82 -74.13 -115.58
N MET A 86 59.98 -74.77 -115.48
CA MET A 86 60.81 -74.73 -114.26
C MET A 86 61.66 -73.45 -114.14
N ALA A 87 62.05 -72.82 -115.25
CA ALA A 87 62.94 -71.65 -115.21
C ALA A 87 62.21 -70.35 -114.81
N GLN A 88 60.91 -70.26 -115.12
CA GLN A 88 60.08 -69.11 -114.76
C GLN A 88 59.83 -69.02 -113.24
N ASP A 89 59.69 -70.16 -112.58
CA ASP A 89 59.38 -70.26 -111.14
C ASP A 89 60.55 -69.76 -110.25
N VAL A 90 61.81 -69.98 -110.68
CA VAL A 90 63.02 -69.53 -109.95
C VAL A 90 63.23 -68.01 -110.03
N ALA A 91 62.85 -67.38 -111.14
CA ALA A 91 62.98 -65.93 -111.32
C ALA A 91 61.97 -65.14 -110.46
N GLU A 92 60.77 -65.69 -110.28
CA GLU A 92 59.75 -65.09 -109.42
C GLU A 92 60.12 -65.16 -107.93
N THR A 93 60.83 -66.21 -107.48
CA THR A 93 61.25 -66.33 -106.08
C THR A 93 62.32 -65.31 -105.68
N LEU A 94 63.29 -65.03 -106.56
CA LEU A 94 64.36 -64.06 -106.29
C LEU A 94 63.85 -62.62 -106.14
N ARG A 95 62.88 -62.21 -106.95
CA ARG A 95 62.26 -60.87 -106.88
C ARG A 95 61.44 -60.67 -105.60
N TYR A 96 60.85 -61.73 -105.05
CA TYR A 96 60.09 -61.70 -103.81
C TYR A 96 60.97 -61.37 -102.58
N TYR A 97 62.20 -61.91 -102.51
CA TYR A 97 63.10 -61.67 -101.36
C TYR A 97 63.66 -60.25 -101.32
N GLN A 98 64.07 -59.69 -102.45
CA GLN A 98 64.56 -58.30 -102.52
C GLN A 98 63.47 -57.30 -102.12
N SER A 99 62.22 -57.52 -102.53
CA SER A 99 61.09 -56.68 -102.12
C SER A 99 60.83 -56.74 -100.61
N LYS A 100 61.21 -57.81 -99.92
CA LYS A 100 61.10 -57.91 -98.45
C LYS A 100 62.25 -57.20 -97.75
N GLU A 101 63.46 -57.20 -98.31
CA GLU A 101 64.60 -56.48 -97.73
C GLU A 101 64.36 -54.97 -97.64
N THR A 102 63.80 -54.33 -98.67
CA THR A 102 63.48 -52.88 -98.65
C THR A 102 62.46 -52.52 -97.57
N VAL A 103 61.40 -53.32 -97.43
CA VAL A 103 60.36 -53.09 -96.41
C VAL A 103 60.92 -53.30 -94.99
N ILE A 104 61.84 -54.26 -94.84
CA ILE A 104 62.52 -54.50 -93.57
C ILE A 104 63.48 -53.34 -93.24
N GLU A 105 64.19 -52.80 -94.23
CA GLU A 105 65.09 -51.66 -94.06
C GLU A 105 64.34 -50.38 -93.64
N GLU A 106 63.20 -50.08 -94.29
CA GLU A 106 62.32 -48.97 -93.90
C GLU A 106 61.78 -49.12 -92.46
N ALA A 107 61.39 -50.34 -92.07
CA ALA A 107 60.95 -50.62 -90.70
C ALA A 107 62.09 -50.47 -89.69
N ILE A 108 63.30 -50.90 -90.03
CA ILE A 108 64.50 -50.75 -89.18
C ILE A 108 64.86 -49.28 -89.00
N GLU A 109 64.79 -48.47 -90.05
CA GLU A 109 65.06 -47.03 -89.97
C GLU A 109 64.01 -46.29 -89.14
N PHE A 110 62.72 -46.67 -89.29
CA PHE A 110 61.66 -46.19 -88.42
C PHE A 110 61.97 -46.50 -86.94
N PHE A 111 62.27 -47.76 -86.60
CA PHE A 111 62.55 -48.13 -85.20
C PHE A 111 63.83 -47.51 -84.64
N LYS A 112 64.85 -47.27 -85.48
CA LYS A 112 66.06 -46.52 -85.06
C LYS A 112 65.75 -45.07 -84.72
N ASN A 113 64.86 -44.44 -85.47
CA ASN A 113 64.49 -43.03 -85.30
C ASN A 113 63.24 -42.85 -84.40
N PHE A 114 62.60 -43.93 -83.98
CA PHE A 114 61.39 -43.90 -83.15
C PHE A 114 61.75 -43.59 -81.70
N ASP A 115 61.39 -42.39 -81.26
CA ASP A 115 61.70 -41.91 -79.92
C ASP A 115 60.68 -42.41 -78.88
N LEU A 116 60.80 -43.69 -78.52
CA LEU A 116 60.00 -44.29 -77.45
C LEU A 116 60.22 -43.58 -76.10
N LYS A 117 61.39 -42.97 -75.89
CA LYS A 117 61.76 -42.32 -74.63
C LYS A 117 60.89 -41.09 -74.38
N THR A 118 60.65 -40.27 -75.39
CA THR A 118 59.74 -39.11 -75.26
C THR A 118 58.31 -39.52 -74.89
N ILE A 119 57.80 -40.62 -75.44
CA ILE A 119 56.47 -41.16 -75.11
C ILE A 119 56.44 -41.64 -73.66
N GLN A 120 57.45 -42.39 -73.21
CA GLN A 120 57.57 -42.83 -71.81
C GLN A 120 57.63 -41.66 -70.83
N ASP A 121 58.37 -40.60 -71.18
CA ASP A 121 58.47 -39.38 -70.36
C ASP A 121 57.18 -38.55 -70.38
N LEU A 122 56.40 -38.60 -71.47
CA LEU A 122 55.06 -38.00 -71.55
C LEU A 122 54.07 -38.74 -70.64
N VAL A 123 54.09 -40.08 -70.67
CA VAL A 123 53.26 -40.94 -69.81
C VAL A 123 53.60 -40.71 -68.34
N SER A 124 54.89 -40.70 -67.99
CA SER A 124 55.34 -40.45 -66.60
C SER A 124 54.88 -39.08 -66.10
N ARG A 125 54.94 -38.04 -66.95
CA ARG A 125 54.41 -36.70 -66.62
C ARG A 125 52.89 -36.70 -66.47
N ALA A 126 52.17 -37.43 -67.32
CA ALA A 126 50.72 -37.55 -67.23
C ALA A 126 50.28 -38.27 -65.94
N GLU A 127 50.94 -39.36 -65.58
CA GLU A 127 50.72 -40.07 -64.31
C GLU A 127 51.01 -39.17 -63.10
N ALA A 128 52.13 -38.44 -63.10
CA ALA A 128 52.45 -37.49 -62.04
C ALA A 128 51.41 -36.35 -61.93
N SER A 129 50.92 -35.82 -63.06
CA SER A 129 49.88 -34.80 -63.07
C SER A 129 48.52 -35.33 -62.59
N ALA A 130 48.18 -36.59 -62.93
CA ALA A 130 46.96 -37.24 -62.46
C ALA A 130 47.00 -37.45 -60.94
N GLN A 131 48.12 -37.97 -60.42
CA GLN A 131 48.34 -38.11 -58.97
C GLN A 131 48.23 -36.77 -58.23
N LYS A 132 48.83 -35.70 -58.78
CA LYS A 132 48.69 -34.36 -58.21
C LYS A 132 47.23 -33.88 -58.22
N THR A 133 46.48 -34.16 -59.29
CA THR A 133 45.07 -33.77 -59.40
C THR A 133 44.21 -34.50 -58.37
N ASP A 134 44.44 -35.80 -58.15
CA ASP A 134 43.75 -36.56 -57.10
C ASP A 134 44.10 -36.07 -55.70
N ALA A 135 45.36 -35.70 -55.45
CA ALA A 135 45.78 -35.09 -54.19
C ALA A 135 45.12 -33.72 -53.97
N ASP A 136 45.07 -32.86 -55.00
CA ASP A 136 44.43 -31.54 -54.95
C ASP A 136 42.91 -31.69 -54.72
N ARG A 137 42.27 -32.69 -55.33
CA ARG A 137 40.84 -33.02 -55.10
C ARG A 137 40.60 -33.51 -53.68
N ALA A 138 41.44 -34.40 -53.16
CA ALA A 138 41.35 -34.87 -51.78
C ALA A 138 41.54 -33.73 -50.77
N ALA A 139 42.52 -32.85 -50.99
CA ALA A 139 42.73 -31.66 -50.17
C ALA A 139 41.53 -30.70 -50.21
N THR A 140 40.90 -30.54 -51.39
CA THR A 140 39.70 -29.70 -51.55
C THR A 140 38.49 -30.27 -50.80
N GLU A 141 38.26 -31.57 -50.86
CA GLU A 141 37.19 -32.22 -50.08
C GLU A 141 37.46 -32.11 -48.57
N GLN A 142 38.72 -32.23 -48.14
CA GLN A 142 39.08 -32.01 -46.74
C GLN A 142 38.78 -30.57 -46.30
N LEU A 143 39.20 -29.57 -47.09
CA LEU A 143 38.90 -28.15 -46.80
C LEU A 143 37.40 -27.87 -46.72
N LYS A 144 36.60 -28.54 -47.56
CA LYS A 144 35.14 -28.42 -47.51
C LYS A 144 34.57 -29.00 -46.21
N ASN A 145 35.06 -30.15 -45.77
CA ASN A 145 34.66 -30.77 -44.51
C ASN A 145 35.08 -29.92 -43.30
N ASP A 146 36.31 -29.41 -43.29
CA ASP A 146 36.81 -28.54 -42.22
C ASP A 146 35.99 -27.23 -42.16
N THR A 147 35.70 -26.63 -43.32
CA THR A 147 34.85 -25.43 -43.42
C THR A 147 33.44 -25.69 -42.89
N GLN A 148 32.85 -26.84 -43.22
CA GLN A 148 31.53 -27.21 -42.72
C GLN A 148 31.54 -27.41 -41.21
N THR A 149 32.56 -28.07 -40.67
CA THR A 149 32.75 -28.26 -39.23
C THR A 149 32.89 -26.94 -38.49
N ILE A 150 33.70 -26.01 -39.02
CA ILE A 150 33.86 -24.65 -38.45
C ILE A 150 32.52 -23.90 -38.49
N LYS A 151 31.77 -24.01 -39.58
CA LYS A 151 30.47 -23.36 -39.73
C LYS A 151 29.47 -23.89 -38.70
N ASP A 152 29.39 -25.20 -38.53
CA ASP A 152 28.46 -25.83 -37.57
C ASP A 152 28.84 -25.52 -36.12
N ALA A 153 30.15 -25.49 -35.82
CA ALA A 153 30.66 -25.05 -34.52
C ALA A 153 30.29 -23.58 -34.25
N ALA A 154 30.53 -22.68 -35.21
CA ALA A 154 30.21 -21.26 -35.09
C ALA A 154 28.71 -21.01 -34.92
N VAL A 155 27.85 -21.76 -35.63
CA VAL A 155 26.39 -21.70 -35.47
C VAL A 155 25.99 -22.16 -34.06
N THR A 156 26.58 -23.26 -33.58
CA THR A 156 26.29 -23.80 -32.24
C THR A 156 26.70 -22.82 -31.14
N GLU A 157 27.92 -22.28 -31.21
CA GLU A 157 28.41 -21.26 -30.26
C GLU A 157 27.53 -20.01 -30.28
N THR A 158 27.17 -19.51 -31.46
CA THR A 158 26.31 -18.33 -31.60
C THR A 158 24.93 -18.59 -30.99
N GLN A 159 24.38 -19.78 -31.17
CA GLN A 159 23.08 -20.15 -30.61
C GLN A 159 23.15 -20.26 -29.08
N GLN A 160 24.21 -20.87 -28.53
CA GLN A 160 24.43 -20.95 -27.09
C GLN A 160 24.59 -19.55 -26.46
N ILE A 161 25.37 -18.66 -27.08
CA ILE A 161 25.54 -17.28 -26.62
C ILE A 161 24.19 -16.55 -26.63
N LYS A 162 23.42 -16.71 -27.71
CA LYS A 162 22.10 -16.09 -27.83
C LYS A 162 21.15 -16.59 -26.75
N ASP A 163 21.08 -17.89 -26.51
CA ASP A 163 20.19 -18.49 -25.52
C ASP A 163 20.59 -18.09 -24.09
N ALA A 164 21.90 -18.06 -23.80
CA ALA A 164 22.42 -17.56 -22.53
C ALA A 164 22.06 -16.08 -22.31
N ALA A 165 22.30 -15.22 -23.31
CA ALA A 165 21.98 -13.79 -23.24
C ALA A 165 20.48 -13.55 -23.04
N VAL A 166 19.62 -14.31 -23.73
CA VAL A 166 18.16 -14.24 -23.57
C VAL A 166 17.76 -14.67 -22.15
N SER A 167 18.32 -15.77 -21.66
CA SER A 167 18.04 -16.29 -20.32
C SER A 167 18.44 -15.28 -19.23
N GLU A 168 19.66 -14.75 -19.29
CA GLU A 168 20.16 -13.74 -18.35
C GLU A 168 19.31 -12.47 -18.39
N THR A 169 18.97 -11.98 -19.59
CA THR A 169 18.11 -10.80 -19.74
C THR A 169 16.73 -11.03 -19.13
N GLN A 170 16.16 -12.21 -19.30
CA GLN A 170 14.86 -12.55 -18.73
C GLN A 170 14.91 -12.67 -17.21
N GLN A 171 16.00 -13.23 -16.65
CA GLN A 171 16.22 -13.28 -15.21
C GLN A 171 16.35 -11.89 -14.60
N ILE A 172 17.15 -11.01 -15.21
CA ILE A 172 17.31 -9.60 -14.79
C ILE A 172 15.96 -8.88 -14.84
N LYS A 173 15.20 -9.06 -15.93
CA LYS A 173 13.87 -8.46 -16.06
C LYS A 173 12.91 -8.93 -14.97
N ASN A 174 12.88 -10.24 -14.70
CA ASN A 174 12.01 -10.79 -13.67
C ASN A 174 12.40 -10.30 -12.27
N ALA A 175 13.70 -10.23 -11.97
CA ALA A 175 14.22 -9.70 -10.71
C ALA A 175 13.84 -8.22 -10.54
N ALA A 176 14.04 -7.39 -11.56
CA ALA A 176 13.69 -5.97 -11.55
C ALA A 176 12.17 -5.74 -11.35
N VAL A 177 11.33 -6.59 -11.97
CA VAL A 177 9.87 -6.53 -11.78
C VAL A 177 9.49 -6.92 -10.35
N ALA A 178 10.10 -7.96 -9.79
CA ALA A 178 9.86 -8.37 -8.41
C ALA A 178 10.25 -7.27 -7.42
N GLU A 179 11.43 -6.66 -7.60
CA GLU A 179 11.90 -5.54 -6.78
C GLU A 179 10.98 -4.33 -6.90
N THR A 180 10.54 -3.98 -8.11
CA THR A 180 9.57 -2.89 -8.33
C THR A 180 8.25 -3.13 -7.62
N ASN A 181 7.73 -4.37 -7.65
CA ASN A 181 6.50 -4.73 -6.96
C ASN A 181 6.66 -4.66 -5.44
N GLN A 182 7.82 -5.09 -4.92
CA GLN A 182 8.13 -4.98 -3.48
C GLN A 182 8.21 -3.51 -3.05
N ILE A 183 8.94 -2.68 -3.79
CA ILE A 183 9.04 -1.23 -3.53
C ILE A 183 7.65 -0.58 -3.52
N LYS A 184 6.76 -0.98 -4.43
CA LYS A 184 5.38 -0.48 -4.47
C LYS A 184 4.59 -0.89 -3.23
N ALA A 185 4.68 -2.15 -2.82
CA ALA A 185 4.03 -2.65 -1.60
C ALA A 185 4.55 -1.92 -0.36
N ASP A 186 5.86 -1.74 -0.25
CA ASP A 186 6.49 -1.01 0.85
C ASP A 186 6.07 0.47 0.86
N THR A 187 5.97 1.10 -0.32
CA THR A 187 5.49 2.47 -0.47
C THR A 187 4.04 2.62 0.00
N ASP A 188 3.16 1.69 -0.38
CA ASP A 188 1.76 1.69 0.05
C ASP A 188 1.64 1.46 1.57
N ALA A 189 2.47 0.56 2.13
CA ALA A 189 2.54 0.33 3.57
C ALA A 189 3.01 1.58 4.33
N ILE A 190 4.07 2.24 3.87
CA ILE A 190 4.59 3.49 4.44
C ILE A 190 3.53 4.59 4.38
N LYS A 191 2.80 4.70 3.27
CA LYS A 191 1.73 5.69 3.10
C LYS A 191 0.61 5.47 4.12
N ASN A 192 0.19 4.21 4.31
CA ASN A 192 -0.83 3.85 5.28
C ASN A 192 -0.37 4.12 6.72
N GLN A 193 0.85 3.70 7.09
CA GLN A 193 1.43 3.98 8.40
C GLN A 193 1.52 5.49 8.66
N THR A 194 1.95 6.27 7.68
CA THR A 194 2.02 7.73 7.77
C THR A 194 0.65 8.35 8.00
N GLN A 195 -0.39 7.84 7.34
CA GLN A 195 -1.75 8.32 7.54
C GLN A 195 -2.26 7.98 8.95
N GLN A 196 -2.04 6.75 9.42
CA GLN A 196 -2.38 6.36 10.79
C GLN A 196 -1.70 7.22 11.86
N ILE A 197 -0.41 7.53 11.67
CA ILE A 197 0.33 8.43 12.56
C ILE A 197 -0.30 9.83 12.54
N LYS A 198 -0.64 10.38 11.37
CA LYS A 198 -1.30 11.67 11.26
C LYS A 198 -2.65 11.68 11.97
N ASP A 199 -3.47 10.66 11.76
CA ASP A 199 -4.80 10.57 12.36
C ASP A 199 -4.72 10.45 13.90
N SER A 200 -3.78 9.63 14.40
CA SER A 200 -3.52 9.52 15.85
C SER A 200 -3.05 10.85 16.44
N ALA A 201 -2.08 11.51 15.79
CA ALA A 201 -1.57 12.80 16.25
C ALA A 201 -2.64 13.89 16.27
N VAL A 202 -3.52 13.94 15.25
CA VAL A 202 -4.64 14.90 15.20
C VAL A 202 -5.63 14.63 16.34
N ASN A 203 -5.96 13.37 16.60
CA ASN A 203 -6.85 12.99 17.70
C ASN A 203 -6.25 13.38 19.06
N GLU A 204 -4.98 13.01 19.31
CA GLU A 204 -4.27 13.35 20.55
C GLU A 204 -4.21 14.86 20.77
N ILE A 205 -3.84 15.63 19.74
CA ILE A 205 -3.80 17.11 19.83
C ILE A 205 -5.19 17.69 20.12
N THR A 206 -6.24 17.13 19.52
CA THR A 206 -7.62 17.59 19.75
C THR A 206 -8.06 17.34 21.19
N VAL A 207 -7.75 16.17 21.74
CA VAL A 207 -8.04 15.84 23.15
C VAL A 207 -7.29 16.79 24.08
N ILE A 208 -5.97 16.93 23.91
CA ILE A 208 -5.14 17.83 24.73
C ILE A 208 -5.66 19.27 24.67
N LYS A 209 -6.07 19.73 23.48
CA LYS A 209 -6.64 21.07 23.30
C LYS A 209 -7.93 21.24 24.11
N ASN A 210 -8.82 20.25 24.08
CA ASN A 210 -10.09 20.33 24.82
C ASN A 210 -9.85 20.28 26.33
N GLU A 211 -9.01 19.36 26.82
CA GLU A 211 -8.63 19.30 28.24
C GLU A 211 -8.02 20.61 28.73
N ALA A 212 -7.19 21.27 27.90
CA ALA A 212 -6.62 22.57 28.23
C ALA A 212 -7.66 23.71 28.26
N LEU A 213 -8.68 23.65 27.40
CA LEU A 213 -9.78 24.61 27.41
C LEU A 213 -10.65 24.42 28.65
N ASP A 214 -11.00 23.17 28.99
CA ASP A 214 -11.79 22.85 30.18
C ASP A 214 -11.05 23.30 31.45
N ALA A 215 -9.75 23.00 31.56
CA ALA A 215 -8.93 23.45 32.69
C ALA A 215 -8.82 24.98 32.79
N ARG A 216 -8.79 25.69 31.65
CA ARG A 216 -8.80 27.15 31.62
C ARG A 216 -10.13 27.69 32.14
N ASP A 217 -11.24 27.14 31.67
CA ASP A 217 -12.58 27.61 32.05
C ASP A 217 -12.88 27.31 33.53
N GLU A 218 -12.41 26.18 34.06
CA GLU A 218 -12.44 25.88 35.50
C GLU A 218 -11.63 26.89 36.32
N ALA A 219 -10.43 27.26 35.85
CA ALA A 219 -9.60 28.26 36.51
C ALA A 219 -10.25 29.66 36.52
N GLU A 220 -10.90 30.05 35.42
CA GLU A 220 -11.64 31.32 35.31
C GLU A 220 -12.82 31.35 36.31
N ASN A 221 -13.58 30.26 36.40
CA ASN A 221 -14.67 30.13 37.36
C ASN A 221 -14.17 30.20 38.82
N ALA A 222 -13.05 29.54 39.13
CA ALA A 222 -12.44 29.60 40.45
C ALA A 222 -11.97 31.02 40.80
N GLN A 223 -11.41 31.76 39.84
CA GLN A 223 -11.02 33.15 40.02
C GLN A 223 -12.24 34.05 40.30
N LEU A 224 -13.33 33.86 39.56
CA LEU A 224 -14.57 34.61 39.79
C LEU A 224 -15.15 34.36 41.18
N ALA A 225 -15.17 33.10 41.63
CA ALA A 225 -15.63 32.73 42.97
C ALA A 225 -14.75 33.34 44.08
N ALA A 226 -13.43 33.41 43.86
CA ALA A 226 -12.51 34.07 44.78
C ALA A 226 -12.76 35.58 44.87
N GLU A 227 -13.01 36.26 43.74
CA GLU A 227 -13.33 37.69 43.73
C GLU A 227 -14.66 37.98 44.44
N GLN A 228 -15.68 37.14 44.22
CA GLN A 228 -16.95 37.25 44.94
C GLN A 228 -16.79 37.06 46.45
N SER A 229 -15.95 36.10 46.87
CA SER A 229 -15.65 35.87 48.29
C SER A 229 -14.94 37.06 48.91
N LYS A 230 -14.02 37.70 48.18
CA LYS A 230 -13.34 38.91 48.60
C LYS A 230 -14.31 40.08 48.77
N VAL A 231 -15.22 40.30 47.80
CA VAL A 231 -16.29 41.31 47.93
C VAL A 231 -17.15 41.06 49.16
N GLY A 232 -17.53 39.80 49.42
CA GLY A 232 -18.26 39.43 50.63
C GLY A 232 -17.50 39.77 51.92
N ALA A 233 -16.19 39.53 51.96
CA ALA A 233 -15.35 39.88 53.09
C ALA A 233 -15.21 41.40 53.29
N ASP A 234 -15.06 42.16 52.20
CA ASP A 234 -14.98 43.63 52.25
C ASP A 234 -16.30 44.25 52.75
N ASN A 235 -17.44 43.73 52.31
CA ASN A 235 -18.75 44.15 52.81
C ASN A 235 -18.90 43.85 54.31
N ALA A 236 -18.57 42.62 54.75
CA ALA A 236 -18.65 42.25 56.17
C ALA A 236 -17.73 43.12 57.04
N LYS A 237 -16.55 43.49 56.53
CA LYS A 237 -15.65 44.43 57.19
C LYS A 237 -16.30 45.82 57.32
N SER A 238 -16.89 46.34 56.24
CA SER A 238 -17.57 47.64 56.25
C SER A 238 -18.75 47.66 57.24
N ASP A 239 -19.53 46.58 57.28
CA ASP A 239 -20.66 46.45 58.21
C ASP A 239 -20.17 46.44 59.67
N ALA A 240 -19.08 45.72 59.95
CA ALA A 240 -18.47 45.70 61.28
C ALA A 240 -17.89 47.06 61.69
N GLU A 241 -17.27 47.79 60.76
CA GLU A 241 -16.80 49.16 60.99
C GLU A 241 -17.96 50.11 61.33
N THR A 242 -19.06 49.99 60.59
CA THR A 242 -20.28 50.78 60.83
C THR A 242 -20.86 50.49 62.21
N ALA A 243 -21.09 49.22 62.56
CA ALA A 243 -21.62 48.83 63.86
C ALA A 243 -20.72 49.27 65.02
N ARG A 244 -19.39 49.18 64.84
CA ARG A 244 -18.42 49.69 65.81
C ARG A 244 -18.56 51.19 66.01
N ASP A 245 -18.70 51.96 64.93
CA ASP A 245 -18.75 53.41 64.99
C ASP A 245 -20.10 53.90 65.57
N GLU A 246 -21.21 53.24 65.25
CA GLU A 246 -22.50 53.47 65.92
C GLU A 246 -22.42 53.21 67.43
N ALA A 247 -21.81 52.10 67.85
CA ALA A 247 -21.62 51.78 69.27
C ALA A 247 -20.75 52.84 69.98
N ARG A 248 -19.71 53.34 69.32
CA ARG A 248 -18.87 54.45 69.84
C ARG A 248 -19.67 55.74 70.00
N GLN A 249 -20.49 56.10 69.01
CA GLN A 249 -21.33 57.29 69.09
C GLN A 249 -22.34 57.18 70.25
N TRP A 250 -22.98 56.03 70.41
CA TRP A 250 -23.91 55.81 71.51
C TRP A 250 -23.21 55.91 72.87
N ALA A 251 -22.04 55.29 73.01
CA ALA A 251 -21.23 55.39 74.23
C ALA A 251 -20.82 56.83 74.56
N GLN A 252 -20.56 57.68 73.55
CA GLN A 252 -20.27 59.10 73.74
C GLN A 252 -21.51 59.92 74.14
N GLN A 253 -22.70 59.53 73.70
CA GLN A 253 -23.97 60.20 74.05
C GLN A 253 -24.44 59.87 75.46
N VAL A 254 -24.11 58.68 75.97
CA VAL A 254 -24.39 58.32 77.37
C VAL A 254 -23.42 59.08 78.26
N ASN A 255 -23.90 60.17 78.86
CA ASN A 255 -23.25 60.80 80.00
C ASN A 255 -23.73 60.11 81.29
N PRO A 256 -22.91 59.29 81.97
CA PRO A 256 -23.32 58.58 83.18
C PRO A 256 -23.82 59.51 84.28
N GLU A 257 -23.29 60.74 84.35
CA GLU A 257 -23.69 61.76 85.33
C GLU A 257 -25.12 62.28 85.12
N ASN A 258 -25.74 62.03 83.97
CA ASN A 258 -27.13 62.38 83.71
C ASN A 258 -28.11 61.25 84.10
N LEU A 259 -27.62 60.11 84.57
CA LEU A 259 -28.43 58.97 85.01
C LEU A 259 -28.49 58.93 86.53
N LEU A 260 -29.61 58.43 87.08
CA LEU A 260 -29.72 58.23 88.52
C LEU A 260 -28.75 57.13 89.00
N HIS A 261 -27.89 57.49 89.94
CA HIS A 261 -26.91 56.63 90.57
C HIS A 261 -27.57 55.72 91.61
N LYS A 262 -27.77 54.45 91.24
CA LYS A 262 -28.39 53.44 92.13
C LYS A 262 -27.61 53.22 93.42
N ASP A 263 -26.29 53.36 93.36
CA ASP A 263 -25.37 53.25 94.49
C ASP A 263 -25.45 54.45 95.45
N GLN A 264 -26.07 55.56 95.03
CA GLN A 264 -26.16 56.79 95.82
C GLN A 264 -27.51 56.97 96.53
N ASN A 265 -28.45 56.03 96.43
CA ASN A 265 -29.75 56.09 97.10
C ASN A 265 -30.50 57.43 96.87
N LEU A 266 -30.52 57.93 95.63
CA LEU A 266 -31.15 59.21 95.23
C LEU A 266 -30.46 60.47 95.81
N ALA A 267 -29.24 60.37 96.33
CA ALA A 267 -28.50 61.53 96.82
C ALA A 267 -28.14 62.52 95.70
N ASP A 268 -28.02 62.02 94.47
CA ASP A 268 -27.71 62.69 93.21
C ASP A 268 -28.90 63.43 92.58
N VAL A 269 -30.11 63.31 93.14
CA VAL A 269 -31.26 64.12 92.73
C VAL A 269 -30.99 65.60 93.07
N PRO A 270 -30.87 66.51 92.08
CA PRO A 270 -30.47 67.90 92.36
C PRO A 270 -31.48 68.66 93.22
N ASP A 271 -32.78 68.40 93.01
CA ASP A 271 -33.86 68.99 93.79
C ASP A 271 -34.76 67.90 94.39
N LYS A 272 -34.47 67.55 95.64
CA LYS A 272 -35.20 66.52 96.38
C LYS A 272 -36.63 66.95 96.72
N GLU A 273 -36.89 68.25 96.87
CA GLU A 273 -38.23 68.75 97.18
C GLU A 273 -39.11 68.70 95.94
N GLN A 274 -38.61 69.13 94.78
CA GLN A 274 -39.32 68.97 93.51
C GLN A 274 -39.51 67.48 93.16
N ALA A 275 -38.55 66.62 93.48
CA ALA A 275 -38.72 65.17 93.32
C ALA A 275 -39.86 64.64 94.19
N LYS A 276 -39.96 65.03 95.47
CA LYS A 276 -41.09 64.67 96.35
C LYS A 276 -42.43 65.15 95.78
N VAL A 277 -42.49 66.38 95.24
CA VAL A 277 -43.69 66.90 94.55
C VAL A 277 -44.05 66.05 93.34
N ASN A 278 -43.07 65.70 92.49
CA ASN A 278 -43.29 64.86 91.31
C ASN A 278 -43.77 63.44 91.69
N PHE A 279 -43.38 62.94 92.88
CA PHE A 279 -43.89 61.69 93.45
C PHE A 279 -45.20 61.83 94.23
N GLY A 280 -45.74 63.05 94.40
CA GLY A 280 -46.95 63.31 95.18
C GLY A 280 -46.77 63.17 96.70
N LEU A 281 -45.55 63.27 97.20
CA LEU A 281 -45.16 63.12 98.61
C LEU A 281 -44.87 64.46 99.31
N ASP A 282 -45.21 65.59 98.69
CA ASP A 282 -44.93 66.96 99.19
C ASP A 282 -45.64 67.32 100.50
N ARG A 283 -46.69 66.56 100.86
CA ARG A 283 -47.45 66.72 102.11
C ARG A 283 -46.77 66.10 103.32
N ILE A 284 -45.81 65.18 103.13
CA ILE A 284 -45.08 64.54 104.23
C ILE A 284 -43.81 65.36 104.48
N LYS A 285 -43.73 66.00 105.64
CA LYS A 285 -42.55 66.78 106.03
C LYS A 285 -41.95 66.24 107.33
N GLN A 286 -40.64 66.08 107.33
CA GLN A 286 -39.85 65.80 108.51
C GLN A 286 -39.07 67.07 108.82
N ASN A 287 -39.38 67.67 109.96
CA ASN A 287 -38.68 68.82 110.51
C ASN A 287 -37.83 68.34 111.69
N ASP A 288 -36.92 69.18 112.17
CA ASP A 288 -36.04 68.85 113.30
C ASP A 288 -36.82 68.51 114.57
N ASP A 289 -38.01 69.10 114.75
CA ASP A 289 -38.85 68.98 115.94
C ASP A 289 -40.06 68.05 115.76
N SER A 290 -40.34 67.59 114.54
CA SER A 290 -41.61 66.91 114.26
C SER A 290 -41.69 66.23 112.90
N SER A 291 -42.56 65.21 112.81
CA SER A 291 -43.03 64.63 111.55
C SER A 291 -44.48 65.05 111.30
N ARG A 292 -44.76 65.54 110.08
CA ARG A 292 -46.04 66.17 109.72
C ARG A 292 -46.61 65.61 108.43
N LEU A 293 -47.92 65.42 108.41
CA LEU A 293 -48.72 65.22 107.19
C LEU A 293 -49.66 66.42 107.01
N TYR A 294 -49.34 67.26 106.03
CA TYR A 294 -50.06 68.50 105.75
C TYR A 294 -51.37 68.28 104.98
N ASP A 295 -52.33 69.18 105.20
CA ASP A 295 -53.52 69.33 104.36
C ASP A 295 -53.16 69.95 102.99
N PRO A 296 -54.06 69.89 101.99
CA PRO A 296 -53.81 70.45 100.66
C PRO A 296 -53.41 71.93 100.60
N ALA A 297 -53.76 72.72 101.63
CA ALA A 297 -53.44 74.14 101.71
C ALA A 297 -52.18 74.45 102.53
N ASN A 298 -51.48 73.44 103.07
CA ASN A 298 -50.33 73.58 103.97
C ASN A 298 -50.61 74.46 105.21
N ARG A 299 -51.83 74.42 105.75
CA ARG A 299 -52.27 75.21 106.91
C ARG A 299 -52.40 74.36 108.17
N ARG A 300 -52.80 73.11 108.02
CA ARG A 300 -53.01 72.16 109.12
C ARG A 300 -52.26 70.88 108.83
N ASN A 301 -51.87 70.19 109.88
CA ASN A 301 -51.17 68.92 109.74
C ASN A 301 -51.53 67.96 110.87
N ILE A 302 -51.45 66.67 110.56
CA ILE A 302 -51.30 65.64 111.59
C ILE A 302 -49.82 65.65 111.97
N VAL A 303 -49.51 65.90 113.24
CA VAL A 303 -48.14 66.01 113.74
C VAL A 303 -47.84 64.97 114.80
N LEU A 304 -46.61 64.48 114.77
CA LEU A 304 -45.92 63.85 115.89
C LEU A 304 -44.70 64.72 116.24
N MET A 305 -44.70 65.33 117.42
CA MET A 305 -43.59 66.15 117.93
C MET A 305 -42.56 65.29 118.64
N ASP A 306 -41.30 65.74 118.67
CA ASP A 306 -40.19 65.11 119.39
C ASP A 306 -40.43 65.01 120.91
N THR A 307 -41.23 65.92 121.46
CA THR A 307 -41.73 65.92 122.85
C THR A 307 -42.71 64.77 123.15
N GLY A 308 -43.12 64.00 122.15
CA GLY A 308 -44.07 62.89 122.29
C GLY A 308 -45.54 63.29 122.16
N VAL A 309 -45.84 64.58 121.97
CA VAL A 309 -47.20 65.07 121.72
C VAL A 309 -47.59 64.81 120.26
N TRP A 310 -48.82 64.34 120.03
CA TRP A 310 -49.37 64.14 118.69
C TRP A 310 -50.80 64.69 118.57
N GLY A 311 -51.21 65.05 117.36
CA GLY A 311 -52.56 65.55 117.10
C GLY A 311 -52.67 66.30 115.78
N VAL A 312 -53.77 67.03 115.60
CA VAL A 312 -53.91 67.98 114.49
C VAL A 312 -53.41 69.34 114.97
N TYR A 313 -52.42 69.90 114.29
CA TYR A 313 -51.85 71.20 114.60
C TYR A 313 -52.23 72.21 113.50
N ASP A 314 -52.65 73.40 113.91
CA ASP A 314 -52.92 74.52 113.01
C ASP A 314 -51.68 75.41 112.98
N ASP A 315 -50.92 75.34 111.88
CA ASP A 315 -49.68 76.09 111.72
C ASP A 315 -49.93 77.60 111.57
N VAL A 316 -51.15 78.02 111.22
CA VAL A 316 -51.53 79.43 111.13
C VAL A 316 -51.77 80.01 112.52
N ASN A 317 -52.50 79.28 113.36
CA ASN A 317 -52.88 79.74 114.71
C ASN A 317 -51.93 79.26 115.82
N LYS A 318 -50.90 78.47 115.49
CA LYS A 318 -49.89 77.93 116.41
C LYS A 318 -50.48 77.19 117.62
N SER A 319 -51.52 76.40 117.38
CA SER A 319 -52.27 75.69 118.41
C SER A 319 -52.69 74.29 117.96
N PHE A 320 -52.87 73.40 118.94
CA PHE A 320 -53.49 72.10 118.69
C PHE A 320 -54.98 72.27 118.48
N VAL A 321 -55.51 71.69 117.40
CA VAL A 321 -56.93 71.69 117.11
C VAL A 321 -57.58 70.53 117.86
N PRO A 322 -58.52 70.78 118.77
CA PRO A 322 -59.23 69.69 119.43
C PRO A 322 -60.06 68.92 118.41
N LEU A 323 -59.99 67.59 118.45
CA LEU A 323 -60.82 66.74 117.58
C LEU A 323 -62.29 66.93 117.91
N GLY A 324 -63.11 67.25 116.90
CA GLY A 324 -64.55 67.37 117.06
C GLY A 324 -65.19 66.05 117.48
N ILE A 325 -66.39 66.12 118.07
CA ILE A 325 -67.13 64.94 118.56
C ILE A 325 -67.38 63.93 117.43
N LYS A 326 -67.66 64.41 116.21
CA LYS A 326 -67.86 63.53 115.03
C LYS A 326 -66.60 62.76 114.61
N GLN A 327 -65.42 63.24 115.00
CA GLN A 327 -64.13 62.60 114.75
C GLN A 327 -63.64 61.81 115.98
N GLY A 328 -64.50 61.59 116.99
CA GLY A 328 -64.20 60.80 118.19
C GLY A 328 -63.51 61.56 119.32
N GLY A 329 -63.34 62.88 119.21
CA GLY A 329 -62.78 63.72 120.28
C GLY A 329 -63.83 64.36 121.18
N THR A 330 -63.40 65.28 122.05
CA THR A 330 -64.27 66.03 122.96
C THR A 330 -64.64 67.42 122.41
N GLY A 331 -64.01 67.87 121.32
CA GLY A 331 -64.17 69.21 120.76
C GLY A 331 -63.59 70.35 121.61
N ALA A 332 -62.81 70.06 122.65
CA ALA A 332 -62.25 71.05 123.56
C ALA A 332 -60.77 70.81 123.88
N GLU A 333 -60.03 71.88 124.14
CA GLU A 333 -58.59 71.85 124.49
C GLU A 333 -58.34 71.60 125.99
N ASN A 334 -59.39 71.65 126.82
CA ASN A 334 -59.28 71.45 128.26
C ASN A 334 -60.46 70.62 128.81
N VAL A 335 -60.29 70.13 130.04
CA VAL A 335 -61.24 69.24 130.71
C VAL A 335 -62.63 69.89 130.90
N GLU A 336 -62.67 71.18 131.19
CA GLU A 336 -63.93 71.91 131.42
C GLU A 336 -64.75 72.01 130.14
N GLY A 337 -64.14 72.46 129.04
CA GLY A 337 -64.79 72.48 127.73
C GLY A 337 -65.22 71.08 127.26
N ALA A 338 -64.42 70.05 127.56
CA ALA A 338 -64.78 68.67 127.22
C ALA A 338 -66.06 68.21 127.97
N LYS A 339 -66.19 68.57 129.24
CA LYS A 339 -67.39 68.27 130.04
C LYS A 339 -68.63 68.98 129.50
N ILE A 340 -68.49 70.26 129.13
CA ILE A 340 -69.56 71.06 128.50
C ILE A 340 -70.01 70.41 127.20
N ASN A 341 -69.08 70.03 126.32
CA ASN A 341 -69.41 69.45 125.02
C ASN A 341 -70.12 68.09 125.11
N PHE A 342 -69.86 67.30 126.17
CA PHE A 342 -70.59 66.06 126.44
C PHE A 342 -71.87 66.25 127.28
N GLY A 343 -72.22 67.49 127.64
CA GLY A 343 -73.39 67.79 128.48
C GLY A 343 -73.29 67.28 129.93
N ILE A 344 -72.06 67.00 130.38
CA ILE A 344 -71.72 66.54 131.74
C ILE A 344 -71.03 67.63 132.58
N ASP A 345 -71.04 68.88 132.13
CA ASP A 345 -70.61 70.05 132.90
C ASP A 345 -71.34 70.19 134.23
N ARG A 346 -72.60 69.74 134.27
CA ARG A 346 -73.40 69.67 135.50
C ARG A 346 -72.92 68.60 136.48
N LEU A 347 -72.10 67.65 136.03
CA LEU A 347 -71.52 66.61 136.88
C LEU A 347 -70.17 67.09 137.46
N ARG A 348 -70.16 67.38 138.76
CA ARG A 348 -68.93 67.67 139.51
C ARG A 348 -68.73 66.63 140.59
N GLN A 349 -67.59 65.95 140.55
CA GLN A 349 -67.16 65.02 141.57
C GLN A 349 -66.05 65.66 142.41
N THR A 350 -66.18 65.59 143.73
CA THR A 350 -65.09 65.85 144.68
C THR A 350 -64.73 64.52 145.36
N GLU A 351 -63.74 64.52 146.25
CA GLU A 351 -63.35 63.30 146.97
C GLU A 351 -64.48 62.70 147.83
N VAL A 352 -65.45 63.51 148.25
CA VAL A 352 -66.50 63.09 149.21
C VAL A 352 -67.91 63.12 148.65
N GLU A 353 -68.13 63.67 147.46
CA GLU A 353 -69.48 63.79 146.90
C GLU A 353 -69.50 63.94 145.37
N THR A 354 -70.57 63.43 144.75
CA THR A 354 -70.90 63.69 143.34
C THR A 354 -72.12 64.59 143.28
N MET A 355 -72.02 65.68 142.52
CA MET A 355 -73.06 66.69 142.39
C MET A 355 -73.56 66.76 140.94
N VAL A 356 -74.89 66.86 140.79
CA VAL A 356 -75.56 67.25 139.54
C VAL A 356 -76.18 68.63 139.74
N TYR A 357 -75.61 69.66 139.12
CA TYR A 357 -76.14 71.03 139.22
C TYR A 357 -77.35 71.23 138.28
N ALA A 358 -78.32 72.06 138.68
CA ALA A 358 -79.40 72.50 137.81
C ALA A 358 -78.88 73.46 136.71
N PRO A 359 -79.59 73.62 135.57
CA PRO A 359 -79.13 74.48 134.47
C PRO A 359 -78.88 75.94 134.91
N GLY A 360 -77.84 76.57 134.33
CA GLY A 360 -77.44 77.96 134.59
C GLY A 360 -76.08 78.08 135.28
N SER A 361 -75.23 79.00 134.81
CA SER A 361 -73.91 79.26 135.39
C SER A 361 -74.04 79.61 136.89
N ASN A 362 -73.44 78.80 137.77
CA ASN A 362 -73.52 78.91 139.23
C ASN A 362 -74.93 78.73 139.86
N SER A 363 -75.75 77.81 139.34
CA SER A 363 -77.02 77.46 140.00
C SER A 363 -76.77 76.93 141.44
N PRO A 364 -77.41 77.50 142.48
CA PRO A 364 -77.29 77.00 143.85
C PRO A 364 -78.07 75.69 144.06
N TYR A 365 -78.89 75.29 143.08
CA TYR A 365 -79.71 74.09 143.14
C TYR A 365 -78.97 72.90 142.54
N ARG A 366 -78.76 71.85 143.34
CA ARG A 366 -78.06 70.62 142.93
C ARG A 366 -78.64 69.39 143.60
N ILE A 367 -78.49 68.25 142.94
CA ILE A 367 -78.62 66.93 143.57
C ILE A 367 -77.21 66.53 144.01
N THR A 368 -77.04 66.20 145.29
CA THR A 368 -75.77 65.71 145.84
C THR A 368 -75.94 64.26 146.29
N ILE A 369 -75.06 63.40 145.80
CA ILE A 369 -74.95 62.00 146.21
C ILE A 369 -73.63 61.87 146.96
N ARG A 370 -73.69 61.38 148.19
CA ARG A 370 -72.53 61.04 149.03
C ARG A 370 -72.45 59.51 149.14
N PRO A 371 -71.25 58.93 149.17
CA PRO A 371 -71.07 57.49 149.37
C PRO A 371 -71.68 57.01 150.70
#